data_AF-A0A2K4XDC9-F1
#
_entry.id   AF-A0A2K4XDC9-F1
#
_cell.length_a   1.000
_cell.length_b   1.000
_cell.length_c   1.000
_cell.angle_alpha   90.00
_cell.angle_beta   90.00
_cell.angle_gamma   90.00
#
_symmetry.space_group_name_H-M   'P 1'
#
loop_
_entity.id
_entity.type
_entity.pdbx_description
1 polymer ?
#
loop_
_entity_poly.entity_id
_entity_poly.type
_entity_poly.pdbx_seq_one_letter_code
_entity_poly.pdbx_strand_id
1 'polypeptide(L)'
;MLHGKYKTKLLGSAILLAALPTMANVANGDFEQWTGNTPSSWTTIDSGISLTHSTSTVKSGSSAAAINVTTASQSNTDLLQQISVEAGKTYEFSVDVYHTEGKVKARLYIDGYQGYSNQAQTNQWQTISHSYTPSSNKIINVGLRFYDVSGFDGSETVYIDNFLPNTDGGSATSCNDNSLTLTLNTDNYGSETSWAVNNDQGSSVANGSGYASNTQYNEQLCLTDGAYTLVVSDSYGDGMCCNVGNGSYTLTQGSTELANGASFNSTDSTSFTLGGGSGDGDGTNPTPTGYYVTTQGLSGYALKTELYNIINNHSSQGYSAIWNFYDSSARDKYFENDNSILDMYSEKTNGSDSYTYTAVSDQCGNYSGEGNCYNREHSFPKSWFGGTNEPMNSDVHHIYATDGYVNSKRSNYPFGEVASASFTSTNGSKVGTATSSLNYSGTVFEPIDEFKGDFARAYFYMATRYENVIGSWQNNTTASNAVLNGTSNQVFESWVVTMLLNWHNADPVSQMELDRNQAVYEFQGNRNPYIDHPEFVDMIW
;
A
#
# COMPACT_ATOMS: atom_id res chain seq x y z
N MET A 1 -9.47 51.50 56.37
CA MET A 1 -9.46 51.20 54.92
C MET A 1 -8.19 50.41 54.66
N LEU A 2 -8.29 49.07 54.57
CA LEU A 2 -8.25 48.29 53.31
C LEU A 2 -7.00 48.60 52.47
N HIS A 3 -6.15 47.70 51.94
CA HIS A 3 -5.94 46.24 51.80
C HIS A 3 -4.42 46.11 51.45
N GLY A 4 -3.67 45.00 51.56
CA GLY A 4 -3.98 43.60 51.79
C GLY A 4 -2.68 42.79 52.00
N LYS A 5 -2.82 41.51 52.35
CA LYS A 5 -1.74 40.53 52.46
C LYS A 5 -2.16 39.24 51.75
N TYR A 6 -1.28 38.72 50.90
CA TYR A 6 -1.39 37.44 50.22
C TYR A 6 -1.27 36.26 51.20
N LYS A 7 -2.04 35.20 50.97
CA LYS A 7 -1.73 33.84 51.45
C LYS A 7 -2.13 32.78 50.42
N THR A 8 -1.14 31.96 50.10
CA THR A 8 -1.14 30.71 49.34
C THR A 8 -2.10 29.69 49.95
N LYS A 9 -2.85 28.95 49.12
CA LYS A 9 -3.56 27.73 49.50
C LYS A 9 -3.04 26.56 48.67
N LEU A 10 -2.45 25.57 49.34
CA LEU A 10 -2.37 24.19 48.86
C LEU A 10 -3.79 23.62 48.83
N LEU A 11 -4.19 22.99 47.74
CA LEU A 11 -5.30 22.04 47.70
C LEU A 11 -4.72 20.64 47.49
N GLY A 12 -5.05 19.72 48.40
CA GLY A 12 -4.77 18.30 48.26
C GLY A 12 -5.72 17.66 47.25
N SER A 13 -5.15 16.86 46.35
CA SER A 13 -5.90 16.05 45.41
C SER A 13 -6.54 14.87 46.13
N ALA A 14 -7.87 14.79 46.05
CA ALA A 14 -8.64 13.61 46.40
C ALA A 14 -8.41 12.54 45.33
N ILE A 15 -8.02 11.34 45.75
CA ILE A 15 -7.94 10.14 44.91
C ILE A 15 -9.38 9.74 44.58
N LEU A 16 -9.80 10.01 43.34
CA LEU A 16 -11.01 9.45 42.77
C LEU A 16 -10.66 8.02 42.32
N LEU A 17 -11.16 7.00 43.01
CA LEU A 17 -11.23 5.65 42.43
C LEU A 17 -12.22 5.73 41.27
N ALA A 18 -11.71 5.92 40.06
CA ALA A 18 -12.49 5.70 38.84
C ALA A 18 -12.80 4.21 38.77
N ALA A 19 -14.08 3.86 38.79
CA ALA A 19 -14.53 2.54 38.36
C ALA A 19 -13.99 2.31 36.93
N LEU A 20 -13.30 1.20 36.72
CA LEU A 20 -12.81 0.80 35.41
C LEU A 20 -13.98 0.79 34.41
N PRO A 21 -13.79 1.27 33.17
CA PRO A 21 -14.85 1.22 32.17
C PRO A 21 -15.22 -0.24 31.90
N THR A 22 -16.48 -0.59 32.13
CA THR A 22 -17.04 -1.87 31.72
C THR A 22 -17.13 -1.89 30.19
N MET A 23 -16.20 -2.60 29.54
CA MET A 23 -16.39 -2.94 28.13
C MET A 23 -17.62 -3.85 28.01
N ALA A 24 -18.40 -3.73 26.93
CA ALA A 24 -19.39 -4.75 26.62
C ALA A 24 -18.57 -6.01 26.31
N ASN A 25 -18.71 -7.05 27.13
CA ASN A 25 -17.88 -8.23 27.08
C ASN A 25 -18.78 -9.45 26.90
N VAL A 26 -18.64 -10.14 25.77
CA VAL A 26 -19.26 -11.43 25.50
C VAL A 26 -18.44 -12.51 26.21
N ALA A 27 -18.93 -12.98 27.34
CA ALA A 27 -18.27 -14.02 28.12
C ALA A 27 -18.15 -15.34 27.33
N ASN A 28 -16.98 -15.97 27.39
CA ASN A 28 -16.56 -17.13 26.63
C ASN A 28 -16.92 -17.01 25.13
N GLY A 29 -16.69 -15.82 24.57
CA GLY A 29 -16.91 -15.56 23.14
C GLY A 29 -15.92 -16.29 22.23
N ASP A 30 -14.75 -16.65 22.76
CA ASP A 30 -13.74 -17.51 22.12
C ASP A 30 -14.10 -19.00 22.16
N PHE A 31 -15.16 -19.37 22.90
CA PHE A 31 -15.58 -20.76 23.06
C PHE A 31 -14.46 -21.70 23.53
N GLU A 32 -13.62 -21.26 24.46
CA GLU A 32 -12.55 -22.11 25.03
C GLU A 32 -12.99 -22.83 26.31
N GLN A 33 -14.04 -22.35 26.96
CA GLN A 33 -14.49 -22.87 28.25
C GLN A 33 -15.78 -23.69 28.13
N TRP A 34 -15.68 -25.00 28.36
CA TRP A 34 -16.81 -25.93 28.21
C TRP A 34 -17.10 -26.72 29.48
N THR A 35 -18.39 -26.96 29.73
CA THR A 35 -18.84 -27.98 30.68
C THR A 35 -19.63 -29.03 29.92
N GLY A 36 -18.97 -30.14 29.57
CA GLY A 36 -19.54 -31.13 28.65
C GLY A 36 -19.76 -30.53 27.25
N ASN A 37 -20.99 -30.61 26.74
CA ASN A 37 -21.38 -30.09 25.43
C ASN A 37 -21.96 -28.66 25.48
N THR A 38 -21.83 -27.97 26.62
CA THR A 38 -22.35 -26.61 26.79
C THR A 38 -21.19 -25.63 27.00
N PRO A 39 -21.08 -24.59 26.15
CA PRO A 39 -20.10 -23.54 26.36
C PRO A 39 -20.51 -22.69 27.57
N SER A 40 -19.55 -22.35 28.42
CA SER A 40 -19.77 -21.57 29.63
C SER A 40 -20.39 -20.20 29.30
N SER A 41 -21.26 -19.67 30.15
CA SER A 41 -21.90 -18.35 30.00
C SER A 41 -22.86 -18.16 28.82
N TRP A 42 -23.11 -19.19 28.01
CA TRP A 42 -24.13 -19.20 26.96
C TRP A 42 -25.37 -19.97 27.45
N THR A 43 -26.54 -19.31 27.49
CA THR A 43 -27.66 -19.78 28.34
C THR A 43 -28.97 -20.08 27.61
N THR A 44 -29.03 -20.01 26.29
CA THR A 44 -30.18 -20.49 25.51
C THR A 44 -29.70 -21.51 24.49
N ILE A 45 -29.86 -22.79 24.82
CA ILE A 45 -29.82 -23.87 23.84
C ILE A 45 -31.27 -24.18 23.52
N ASP A 46 -31.75 -23.67 22.40
CA ASP A 46 -33.09 -23.99 21.94
C ASP A 46 -33.14 -25.44 21.43
N SER A 47 -34.33 -26.05 21.47
CA SER A 47 -34.52 -27.46 21.08
C SER A 47 -34.18 -27.77 19.62
N GLY A 48 -34.02 -26.74 18.77
CA GLY A 48 -33.65 -26.87 17.38
C GLY A 48 -32.15 -26.95 17.12
N ILE A 49 -31.31 -26.74 18.13
CA ILE A 49 -29.86 -26.85 18.04
C ILE A 49 -29.30 -27.74 19.15
N SER A 50 -28.19 -28.41 18.84
CA SER A 50 -27.34 -29.07 19.83
C SER A 50 -25.91 -28.64 19.62
N LEU A 51 -25.17 -28.40 20.70
CA LEU A 51 -23.78 -27.98 20.64
C LEU A 51 -22.83 -29.14 20.93
N THR A 52 -21.66 -29.11 20.32
CA THR A 52 -20.52 -29.94 20.70
C THR A 52 -19.24 -29.11 20.65
N HIS A 53 -18.28 -29.51 21.49
CA HIS A 53 -16.93 -28.97 21.49
C HIS A 53 -16.16 -29.49 20.27
N SER A 54 -15.63 -28.60 19.44
CA SER A 54 -14.80 -28.94 18.28
C SER A 54 -13.35 -28.55 18.54
N THR A 55 -12.42 -29.47 18.32
CA THR A 55 -10.97 -29.20 18.35
C THR A 55 -10.30 -29.38 16.99
N SER A 56 -11.06 -29.70 15.95
CA SER A 56 -10.54 -29.96 14.59
C SER A 56 -10.92 -28.86 13.61
N THR A 57 -12.10 -28.27 13.76
CA THR A 57 -12.54 -27.08 13.03
C THR A 57 -12.62 -25.95 14.04
N VAL A 58 -11.57 -25.14 14.09
CA VAL A 58 -11.34 -24.04 15.04
C VAL A 58 -10.80 -22.86 14.26
N LYS A 59 -11.26 -21.64 14.58
CA LYS A 59 -10.77 -20.40 13.96
C LYS A 59 -9.62 -19.83 14.79
N SER A 60 -9.76 -19.84 16.11
CA SER A 60 -8.78 -19.31 17.06
C SER A 60 -8.80 -20.11 18.35
N GLY A 61 -7.69 -20.14 19.09
CA GLY A 61 -7.62 -20.90 20.34
C GLY A 61 -7.51 -22.41 20.11
N SER A 62 -8.03 -23.18 21.07
CA SER A 62 -7.98 -24.65 21.05
C SER A 62 -9.32 -25.26 20.64
N SER A 63 -10.40 -24.48 20.59
CA SER A 63 -11.71 -25.01 20.29
C SER A 63 -12.73 -24.00 19.78
N ALA A 64 -13.71 -24.54 19.05
CA ALA A 64 -14.88 -23.80 18.59
C ALA A 64 -16.17 -24.51 19.01
N ALA A 65 -17.29 -23.79 18.91
CA ALA A 65 -18.61 -24.38 19.09
C ALA A 65 -19.14 -24.95 17.78
N ALA A 66 -19.36 -26.26 17.73
CA ALA A 66 -20.06 -26.92 16.63
C ALA A 66 -21.56 -26.96 16.93
N ILE A 67 -22.34 -26.22 16.16
CA ILE A 67 -23.79 -26.09 16.30
C ILE A 67 -24.48 -27.01 15.30
N ASN A 68 -24.96 -28.16 15.75
CA ASN A 68 -25.78 -29.02 14.92
C ASN A 68 -27.24 -28.55 14.95
N VAL A 69 -27.71 -28.01 13.84
CA VAL A 69 -29.08 -27.54 13.63
C VAL A 69 -29.92 -28.71 13.16
N THR A 70 -31.01 -29.01 13.88
CA THR A 70 -31.78 -30.26 13.71
C THR A 70 -33.27 -30.03 13.40
N THR A 71 -33.64 -28.79 13.10
CA THR A 71 -35.02 -28.41 12.81
C THR A 71 -35.11 -27.43 11.66
N ALA A 72 -36.16 -27.55 10.85
CA ALA A 72 -36.56 -26.54 9.87
C ALA A 72 -37.38 -25.39 10.51
N SER A 73 -37.58 -25.42 11.82
CA SER A 73 -38.30 -24.37 12.54
C SER A 73 -37.35 -23.30 13.07
N GLN A 74 -37.48 -22.08 12.55
CA GLN A 74 -36.61 -20.95 12.86
C GLN A 74 -36.91 -20.29 14.22
N SER A 75 -37.94 -20.74 14.94
CA SER A 75 -38.34 -20.10 16.19
C SER A 75 -37.46 -20.48 17.37
N ASN A 76 -36.78 -21.62 17.28
CA ASN A 76 -36.09 -22.30 18.38
C ASN A 76 -34.65 -22.69 17.97
N THR A 77 -33.88 -21.73 17.47
CA THR A 77 -32.50 -21.96 17.01
C THR A 77 -31.58 -20.83 17.44
N ASP A 78 -31.86 -20.23 18.60
CA ASP A 78 -31.01 -19.19 19.18
C ASP A 78 -29.90 -19.77 20.03
N LEU A 79 -28.72 -19.15 19.94
CA LEU A 79 -27.64 -19.24 20.90
C LEU A 79 -27.29 -17.81 21.33
N LEU A 80 -27.67 -17.42 22.55
CA LEU A 80 -27.59 -16.04 23.02
C LEU A 80 -26.92 -15.93 24.39
N GLN A 81 -26.41 -14.72 24.64
CA GLN A 81 -25.87 -14.25 25.90
C GLN A 81 -26.38 -12.84 26.19
N GLN A 82 -26.52 -12.49 27.47
CA GLN A 82 -26.83 -11.13 27.91
C GLN A 82 -25.58 -10.37 28.31
N ILE A 83 -25.42 -9.16 27.77
CA ILE A 83 -24.30 -8.27 28.10
C ILE A 83 -24.78 -6.86 28.42
N SER A 84 -23.98 -6.12 29.19
CA SER A 84 -24.24 -4.70 29.48
C SER A 84 -23.56 -3.79 28.46
N VAL A 85 -24.26 -2.76 28.02
CA VAL A 85 -23.77 -1.73 27.08
C VAL A 85 -24.06 -0.33 27.62
N GLU A 86 -23.21 0.64 27.28
CA GLU A 86 -23.27 2.02 27.76
C GLU A 86 -23.65 3.00 26.64
N ALA A 87 -24.51 3.97 26.98
CA ALA A 87 -25.03 4.99 26.07
C ALA A 87 -23.90 5.75 25.35
N GLY A 88 -24.02 5.86 24.03
CA GLY A 88 -23.10 6.63 23.20
C GLY A 88 -21.73 5.98 22.98
N LYS A 89 -21.47 4.77 23.51
CA LYS A 89 -20.30 3.96 23.12
C LYS A 89 -20.65 3.08 21.93
N THR A 90 -19.79 3.07 20.92
CA THR A 90 -19.92 2.17 19.78
C THR A 90 -19.20 0.86 20.07
N TYR A 91 -19.87 -0.25 19.81
CA TYR A 91 -19.37 -1.61 19.98
C TYR A 91 -19.39 -2.31 18.63
N GLU A 92 -18.24 -2.81 18.19
CA GLU A 92 -18.13 -3.63 16.98
C GLU A 92 -18.29 -5.10 17.37
N PHE A 93 -19.47 -5.65 17.12
CA PHE A 93 -19.71 -7.08 17.34
C PHE A 93 -19.33 -7.86 16.10
N SER A 94 -18.68 -9.00 16.28
CA SER A 94 -18.41 -9.93 15.19
C SER A 94 -18.39 -11.37 15.70
N VAL A 95 -18.54 -12.32 14.79
CA VAL A 95 -18.38 -13.76 15.06
C VAL A 95 -17.95 -14.46 13.79
N ASP A 96 -17.04 -15.42 13.93
CA ASP A 96 -16.60 -16.29 12.85
C ASP A 96 -17.56 -17.48 12.74
N VAL A 97 -17.96 -17.81 11.51
CA VAL A 97 -18.93 -18.85 11.16
C VAL A 97 -18.34 -19.75 10.08
N TYR A 98 -18.59 -21.06 10.16
CA TYR A 98 -18.18 -22.04 9.14
C TYR A 98 -19.34 -23.00 8.88
N HIS A 99 -19.77 -23.09 7.61
CA HIS A 99 -20.84 -24.00 7.18
C HIS A 99 -20.27 -25.30 6.61
N THR A 100 -20.86 -26.44 6.92
CA THR A 100 -20.44 -27.73 6.34
C THR A 100 -21.10 -28.02 4.99
N GLU A 101 -22.37 -27.65 4.81
CA GLU A 101 -23.21 -28.15 3.71
C GLU A 101 -24.01 -27.07 2.98
N GLY A 102 -24.18 -25.89 3.59
CA GLY A 102 -24.89 -24.76 2.98
C GLY A 102 -26.40 -24.99 2.92
N LYS A 103 -26.97 -25.59 3.96
CA LYS A 103 -28.40 -25.80 4.17
C LYS A 103 -28.96 -24.99 5.34
N VAL A 104 -28.09 -24.24 6.00
CA VAL A 104 -28.37 -23.35 7.12
C VAL A 104 -27.61 -22.05 6.89
N LYS A 105 -28.23 -20.92 7.25
CA LYS A 105 -27.56 -19.63 7.43
C LYS A 105 -27.64 -19.21 8.89
N ALA A 106 -26.56 -18.63 9.41
CA ALA A 106 -26.53 -18.03 10.73
C ALA A 106 -26.87 -16.55 10.60
N ARG A 107 -27.58 -15.97 11.58
CA ARG A 107 -27.93 -14.56 11.61
C ARG A 107 -27.46 -13.96 12.92
N LEU A 108 -26.65 -12.92 12.83
CA LEU A 108 -26.15 -12.21 14.00
C LEU A 108 -27.33 -11.57 14.74
N TYR A 109 -27.35 -11.71 16.06
CA TYR A 109 -28.34 -11.09 16.95
C TYR A 109 -27.60 -10.11 17.84
N ILE A 110 -27.87 -8.81 17.73
CA ILE A 110 -27.36 -7.75 18.60
C ILE A 110 -28.53 -6.81 18.90
N ASP A 111 -29.18 -7.00 20.05
CA ASP A 111 -30.40 -6.26 20.44
C ASP A 111 -31.48 -6.23 19.33
N GLY A 112 -31.54 -7.29 18.54
CA GLY A 112 -32.26 -7.35 17.28
C GLY A 112 -31.50 -8.17 16.23
N TYR A 113 -32.20 -8.64 15.21
CA TYR A 113 -31.58 -9.45 14.18
C TYR A 113 -30.87 -8.62 13.12
N GLN A 114 -29.61 -8.92 12.90
CA GLN A 114 -28.71 -8.23 11.98
C GLN A 114 -28.46 -9.06 10.72
N GLY A 115 -27.30 -8.91 10.09
CA GLY A 115 -26.90 -9.60 8.86
C GLY A 115 -26.86 -11.12 8.97
N TYR A 116 -26.85 -11.78 7.82
CA TYR A 116 -26.73 -13.24 7.70
C TYR A 116 -25.31 -13.63 7.25
N SER A 117 -24.85 -14.80 7.68
CA SER A 117 -23.75 -15.48 7.01
C SER A 117 -24.19 -16.00 5.63
N ASN A 118 -23.23 -16.07 4.72
CA ASN A 118 -23.38 -16.65 3.40
C ASN A 118 -23.26 -18.17 3.47
N GLN A 119 -24.41 -18.85 3.48
CA GLN A 119 -24.48 -20.32 3.52
C GLN A 119 -23.78 -21.01 2.32
N ALA A 120 -23.62 -20.32 1.18
CA ALA A 120 -22.97 -20.90 0.00
C ALA A 120 -21.44 -21.03 0.18
N GLN A 121 -20.85 -20.29 1.11
CA GLN A 121 -19.45 -20.43 1.51
C GLN A 121 -19.33 -21.56 2.52
N THR A 122 -19.26 -22.78 2.00
CA THR A 122 -19.00 -23.98 2.80
C THR A 122 -17.51 -24.24 2.90
N ASN A 123 -17.14 -24.98 3.94
CA ASN A 123 -15.78 -25.46 4.18
C ASN A 123 -14.70 -24.37 4.31
N GLN A 124 -15.11 -23.18 4.74
CA GLN A 124 -14.25 -22.05 5.02
C GLN A 124 -14.88 -21.17 6.09
N TRP A 125 -14.05 -20.50 6.89
CA TRP A 125 -14.50 -19.51 7.86
C TRP A 125 -14.91 -18.21 7.16
N GLN A 126 -15.96 -17.58 7.69
CA GLN A 126 -16.43 -16.25 7.29
C GLN A 126 -16.82 -15.46 8.54
N THR A 127 -16.60 -14.16 8.53
CA THR A 127 -16.96 -13.29 9.65
C THR A 127 -18.24 -12.54 9.34
N ILE A 128 -19.17 -12.48 10.29
CA ILE A 128 -20.31 -11.56 10.24
C ILE A 128 -20.21 -10.55 11.38
N SER A 129 -20.44 -9.27 11.08
CA SER A 129 -20.23 -8.17 12.01
C SER A 129 -21.41 -7.18 12.05
N HIS A 130 -21.48 -6.40 13.12
CA HIS A 130 -22.41 -5.29 13.27
C HIS A 130 -21.92 -4.26 14.28
N SER A 131 -21.84 -3.00 13.84
CA SER A 131 -21.59 -1.85 14.71
C SER A 131 -22.86 -1.47 15.47
N TYR A 132 -22.77 -1.36 16.78
CA TYR A 132 -23.91 -1.05 17.65
C TYR A 132 -23.59 0.08 18.63
N THR A 133 -24.40 1.15 18.59
CA THR A 133 -24.30 2.29 19.52
C THR A 133 -25.63 2.46 20.27
N PRO A 134 -25.72 2.13 21.56
CA PRO A 134 -26.97 2.25 22.30
C PRO A 134 -27.24 3.71 22.67
N SER A 135 -28.53 4.08 22.70
CA SER A 135 -29.00 5.40 23.12
C SER A 135 -29.11 5.56 24.65
N SER A 136 -28.99 4.48 25.40
CA SER A 136 -29.08 4.43 26.87
C SER A 136 -28.29 3.25 27.42
N ASN A 137 -27.85 3.31 28.68
CA ASN A 137 -27.24 2.17 29.36
C ASN A 137 -28.29 1.07 29.53
N LYS A 138 -28.04 -0.14 29.01
CA LYS A 138 -28.98 -1.26 29.09
C LYS A 138 -28.27 -2.61 28.98
N ILE A 139 -29.00 -3.68 29.27
CA ILE A 139 -28.60 -5.05 28.98
C ILE A 139 -29.23 -5.42 27.63
N ILE A 140 -28.45 -6.03 26.75
CA ILE A 140 -28.90 -6.52 25.44
C ILE A 140 -28.61 -8.01 25.32
N ASN A 141 -29.36 -8.70 24.46
CA ASN A 141 -28.99 -10.04 24.01
C ASN A 141 -28.04 -9.92 22.81
N VAL A 142 -27.01 -10.74 22.81
CA VAL A 142 -26.07 -10.95 21.70
C VAL A 142 -25.94 -12.43 21.38
N GLY A 143 -25.66 -12.77 20.12
CA GLY A 143 -25.44 -14.17 19.72
C GLY A 143 -25.86 -14.44 18.29
N LEU A 144 -26.36 -15.66 18.04
CA LEU A 144 -26.74 -16.12 16.70
C LEU A 144 -28.11 -16.80 16.69
N ARG A 145 -28.80 -16.68 15.56
CA ARG A 145 -29.94 -17.53 15.20
C ARG A 145 -29.68 -18.29 13.91
N PHE A 146 -30.05 -19.56 13.86
CA PHE A 146 -29.85 -20.41 12.67
C PHE A 146 -31.14 -20.60 11.87
N TYR A 147 -31.07 -20.51 10.56
CA TYR A 147 -32.21 -20.61 9.65
C TYR A 147 -31.94 -21.67 8.61
N ASP A 148 -32.86 -22.61 8.46
CA ASP A 148 -32.85 -23.54 7.34
C ASP A 148 -33.00 -22.80 6.00
N VAL A 149 -32.46 -23.40 4.94
CA VAL A 149 -32.69 -22.98 3.56
C VAL A 149 -33.13 -24.16 2.69
N SER A 150 -33.45 -23.86 1.42
CA SER A 150 -33.92 -24.87 0.48
C SER A 150 -32.95 -26.05 0.37
N GLY A 151 -33.48 -27.27 0.59
CA GLY A 151 -32.72 -28.51 0.54
C GLY A 151 -32.12 -28.95 1.88
N PHE A 152 -32.46 -28.28 2.99
CA PHE A 152 -32.19 -28.79 4.34
C PHE A 152 -32.90 -30.14 4.53
N ASP A 153 -32.12 -31.17 4.83
CA ASP A 153 -32.57 -32.56 4.96
C ASP A 153 -32.83 -32.98 6.41
N GLY A 154 -32.66 -32.05 7.35
CA GLY A 154 -32.94 -32.23 8.77
C GLY A 154 -31.72 -32.11 9.67
N SER A 155 -30.49 -31.98 9.14
CA SER A 155 -29.30 -31.73 9.95
C SER A 155 -28.26 -30.92 9.18
N GLU A 156 -27.61 -29.97 9.84
CA GLU A 156 -26.34 -29.39 9.39
C GLU A 156 -25.53 -28.93 10.60
N THR A 157 -24.21 -29.11 10.55
CA THR A 157 -23.31 -28.55 11.57
C THR A 157 -22.73 -27.22 11.09
N VAL A 158 -22.93 -26.17 11.89
CA VAL A 158 -22.32 -24.85 11.70
C VAL A 158 -21.35 -24.60 12.84
N TYR A 159 -20.07 -24.37 12.54
CA TYR A 159 -19.11 -24.00 13.58
C TYR A 159 -19.10 -22.49 13.78
N ILE A 160 -18.97 -22.07 15.03
CA ILE A 160 -18.83 -20.67 15.41
C ILE A 160 -17.67 -20.50 16.38
N ASP A 161 -16.97 -19.39 16.27
CA ASP A 161 -15.78 -19.08 17.05
C ASP A 161 -15.58 -17.55 17.14
N ASN A 162 -14.73 -17.09 18.07
CA ASN A 162 -14.26 -15.71 18.17
C ASN A 162 -15.38 -14.65 18.14
N PHE A 163 -16.39 -14.81 19.00
CA PHE A 163 -17.46 -13.84 19.17
C PHE A 163 -16.93 -12.61 19.93
N LEU A 164 -16.76 -11.50 19.22
CA LEU A 164 -16.24 -10.24 19.75
C LEU A 164 -17.37 -9.22 20.02
N PRO A 165 -17.14 -8.25 20.92
CA PRO A 165 -15.98 -8.11 21.81
C PRO A 165 -16.05 -9.10 22.99
N ASN A 166 -14.98 -9.83 23.27
CA ASN A 166 -14.83 -10.67 24.47
C ASN A 166 -13.55 -10.32 25.25
N THR A 167 -13.50 -10.67 26.53
CA THR A 167 -12.35 -10.47 27.44
C THR A 167 -11.98 -11.77 28.14
N ASP A 168 -12.52 -12.88 27.69
CA ASP A 168 -12.19 -14.20 28.22
C ASP A 168 -10.82 -14.53 27.71
N GLY A 169 -9.87 -14.41 28.63
CA GLY A 169 -8.48 -14.55 28.30
C GLY A 169 -8.17 -15.98 27.87
N GLY A 170 -8.05 -16.17 26.56
CA GLY A 170 -6.78 -16.58 25.98
C GLY A 170 -5.71 -15.50 26.15
N SER A 171 -5.48 -15.03 27.39
CA SER A 171 -4.75 -13.80 27.71
C SER A 171 -5.35 -12.57 26.98
N ALA A 172 -5.12 -11.35 27.50
CA ALA A 172 -4.91 -10.28 26.53
C ALA A 172 -3.82 -10.86 25.63
N THR A 173 -4.02 -11.03 24.34
CA THR A 173 -2.84 -11.15 23.51
C THR A 173 -2.09 -9.83 23.71
N SER A 174 -1.18 -9.77 24.70
CA SER A 174 0.22 -9.68 24.32
C SER A 174 0.30 -10.72 23.24
N CYS A 175 0.16 -10.26 22.00
CA CYS A 175 0.46 -11.09 20.87
C CYS A 175 1.78 -11.75 21.24
N ASN A 176 1.77 -13.05 21.51
CA ASN A 176 3.00 -13.75 21.86
C ASN A 176 3.89 -13.82 20.61
N ASP A 177 3.29 -13.55 19.47
CA ASP A 177 3.87 -13.30 18.17
C ASP A 177 3.80 -11.80 17.82
N ASN A 178 3.24 -11.44 16.66
CA ASN A 178 3.25 -10.09 16.12
C ASN A 178 1.87 -9.40 16.15
N SER A 179 1.73 -8.41 17.05
CA SER A 179 0.49 -7.63 17.23
C SER A 179 0.41 -6.55 16.16
N LEU A 180 -0.64 -6.57 15.36
CA LEU A 180 -0.86 -5.61 14.28
C LEU A 180 -2.15 -4.81 14.45
N THR A 181 -2.18 -3.60 13.89
CA THR A 181 -3.37 -2.77 13.79
C THR A 181 -3.56 -2.32 12.35
N LEU A 182 -4.69 -2.69 11.74
CA LEU A 182 -5.16 -2.16 10.47
C LEU A 182 -6.15 -1.01 10.73
N THR A 183 -5.70 0.20 10.49
CA THR A 183 -6.57 1.39 10.44
C THR A 183 -7.19 1.47 9.05
N LEU A 184 -8.51 1.44 8.94
CA LEU A 184 -9.24 1.53 7.67
C LEU A 184 -10.18 2.74 7.71
N ASN A 185 -9.95 3.72 6.85
CA ASN A 185 -10.87 4.81 6.58
C ASN A 185 -11.68 4.45 5.33
N THR A 186 -12.99 4.27 5.46
CA THR A 186 -13.84 4.03 4.29
C THR A 186 -14.19 5.33 3.58
N ASP A 187 -14.46 5.23 2.28
CA ASP A 187 -14.86 6.33 1.40
C ASP A 187 -16.39 6.51 1.40
N ASN A 188 -16.99 7.09 0.35
CA ASN A 188 -18.45 7.24 0.32
C ASN A 188 -19.20 5.91 0.21
N TYR A 189 -18.53 4.79 -0.06
CA TYR A 189 -19.13 3.48 -0.32
C TYR A 189 -18.47 2.34 0.46
N GLY A 190 -18.26 2.53 1.78
CA GLY A 190 -17.61 1.52 2.64
C GLY A 190 -18.20 0.11 2.60
N SER A 191 -19.45 -0.09 2.16
CA SER A 191 -20.04 -1.43 2.00
C SER A 191 -19.36 -2.27 0.91
N GLU A 192 -18.63 -1.63 0.00
CA GLU A 192 -17.91 -2.25 -1.11
C GLU A 192 -16.48 -2.62 -0.70
N THR A 193 -15.98 -2.02 0.38
CA THR A 193 -14.65 -2.27 0.95
C THR A 193 -14.62 -3.57 1.76
N SER A 194 -13.62 -4.40 1.51
CA SER A 194 -13.27 -5.56 2.31
C SER A 194 -11.75 -5.75 2.37
N TRP A 195 -11.25 -6.53 3.31
CA TRP A 195 -9.84 -6.88 3.36
C TRP A 195 -9.63 -8.32 3.82
N ALA A 196 -8.48 -8.90 3.47
CA ALA A 196 -8.04 -10.21 3.92
C ALA A 196 -6.52 -10.23 4.09
N VAL A 197 -6.01 -10.79 5.17
CA VAL A 197 -4.62 -11.20 5.28
C VAL A 197 -4.53 -12.68 4.93
N ASN A 198 -3.74 -13.01 3.92
CA ASN A 198 -3.48 -14.38 3.47
C ASN A 198 -2.08 -14.82 3.88
N ASN A 199 -1.89 -16.07 4.25
CA ASN A 199 -0.55 -16.64 4.47
C ASN A 199 0.14 -17.02 3.13
N ASP A 200 1.36 -17.53 3.22
CA ASP A 200 2.19 -18.04 2.11
C ASP A 200 1.54 -19.17 1.28
N GLN A 201 0.57 -19.87 1.86
CA GLN A 201 -0.23 -20.90 1.18
C GLN A 201 -1.49 -20.32 0.48
N GLY A 202 -1.65 -18.99 0.50
CA GLY A 202 -2.81 -18.30 -0.08
C GLY A 202 -4.10 -18.43 0.73
N SER A 203 -4.02 -18.94 1.97
CA SER A 203 -5.19 -19.08 2.86
C SER A 203 -5.40 -17.81 3.67
N SER A 204 -6.63 -17.28 3.69
CA SER A 204 -7.00 -16.14 4.53
C SER A 204 -6.93 -16.51 6.01
N VAL A 205 -6.04 -15.84 6.75
CA VAL A 205 -5.85 -15.99 8.20
C VAL A 205 -6.64 -14.93 8.98
N ALA A 206 -6.86 -13.75 8.39
CA ALA A 206 -7.74 -12.70 8.90
C ALA A 206 -8.48 -12.02 7.74
N ASN A 207 -9.66 -11.45 8.00
CA ASN A 207 -10.41 -10.69 7.01
C ASN A 207 -11.46 -9.79 7.69
N GLY A 208 -11.98 -8.82 6.93
CA GLY A 208 -13.05 -7.92 7.37
C GLY A 208 -13.84 -7.39 6.17
N SER A 209 -15.13 -7.11 6.38
CA SER A 209 -16.04 -6.59 5.35
C SER A 209 -17.29 -5.96 5.99
N GLY A 210 -18.15 -5.35 5.16
CA GLY A 210 -19.46 -4.85 5.61
C GLY A 210 -19.38 -3.51 6.33
N TYR A 211 -18.41 -2.68 5.97
CA TYR A 211 -18.14 -1.41 6.62
C TYR A 211 -19.19 -0.35 6.25
N ALA A 212 -19.41 0.61 7.16
CA ALA A 212 -20.19 1.80 6.85
C ALA A 212 -19.32 2.79 6.08
N SER A 213 -19.93 3.62 5.23
CA SER A 213 -19.25 4.70 4.52
C SER A 213 -18.68 5.77 5.47
N ASN A 214 -17.63 6.45 5.02
CA ASN A 214 -17.01 7.62 5.66
C ASN A 214 -16.67 7.42 7.15
N THR A 215 -16.21 6.23 7.51
CA THR A 215 -15.98 5.81 8.90
C THR A 215 -14.57 5.23 9.04
N GLN A 216 -13.92 5.52 10.17
CA GLN A 216 -12.64 4.93 10.54
C GLN A 216 -12.85 3.69 11.40
N TYR A 217 -12.17 2.61 11.06
CA TYR A 217 -12.10 1.35 11.78
C TYR A 217 -10.66 1.07 12.19
N ASN A 218 -10.49 0.39 13.33
CA ASN A 218 -9.19 -0.08 13.81
C ASN A 218 -9.30 -1.57 14.10
N GLU A 219 -8.87 -2.39 13.15
CA GLU A 219 -8.89 -3.85 13.24
C GLU A 219 -7.59 -4.32 13.88
N GLN A 220 -7.68 -5.16 14.91
CA GLN A 220 -6.51 -5.72 15.58
C GLN A 220 -6.24 -7.14 15.05
N LEU A 221 -4.98 -7.43 14.70
CA LEU A 221 -4.56 -8.74 14.22
C LEU A 221 -3.44 -9.30 15.10
N CYS A 222 -3.41 -10.62 15.23
CA CYS A 222 -2.38 -11.36 15.96
C CYS A 222 -1.88 -12.45 15.02
N LEU A 223 -0.67 -12.29 14.49
CA LEU A 223 -0.12 -13.18 13.46
C LEU A 223 1.21 -13.77 13.93
N THR A 224 1.40 -15.07 13.68
CA THR A 224 2.66 -15.76 13.92
C THR A 224 3.77 -15.22 13.04
N ASP A 225 5.00 -15.60 13.34
CA ASP A 225 6.11 -15.39 12.42
C ASP A 225 5.82 -16.07 11.07
N GLY A 226 6.07 -15.38 9.97
CA GLY A 226 5.71 -15.88 8.65
C GLY A 226 5.59 -14.78 7.60
N ALA A 227 5.29 -15.20 6.38
CA ALA A 227 5.00 -14.32 5.26
C ALA A 227 3.49 -14.25 5.01
N TYR A 228 2.99 -13.03 4.85
CA TYR A 228 1.57 -12.73 4.69
C TYR A 228 1.34 -11.77 3.54
N THR A 229 0.09 -11.67 3.08
CA THR A 229 -0.37 -10.67 2.12
C THR A 229 -1.69 -10.07 2.59
N LEU A 230 -1.69 -8.79 2.96
CA LEU A 230 -2.90 -7.99 3.10
C LEU A 230 -3.45 -7.71 1.70
N VAL A 231 -4.72 -7.99 1.49
CA VAL A 231 -5.48 -7.67 0.28
C VAL A 231 -6.62 -6.76 0.73
N VAL A 232 -6.74 -5.57 0.14
CA VAL A 232 -7.89 -4.69 0.35
C VAL A 232 -8.65 -4.66 -0.97
N SER A 233 -9.95 -4.93 -0.96
CA SER A 233 -10.78 -5.06 -2.15
C SER A 233 -11.91 -4.06 -2.14
N ASP A 234 -12.21 -3.50 -3.30
CA ASP A 234 -13.42 -2.77 -3.62
C ASP A 234 -14.24 -3.55 -4.64
N SER A 235 -15.49 -3.88 -4.29
CA SER A 235 -16.32 -4.76 -5.11
C SER A 235 -16.89 -4.11 -6.37
N TYR A 236 -16.92 -2.79 -6.46
CA TYR A 236 -17.45 -2.04 -7.61
C TYR A 236 -16.35 -1.70 -8.62
N GLY A 237 -15.10 -1.67 -8.16
CA GLY A 237 -13.89 -1.51 -8.95
C GLY A 237 -13.53 -0.06 -9.25
N ASP A 238 -14.13 0.90 -8.55
CA ASP A 238 -13.82 2.33 -8.63
C ASP A 238 -12.96 2.83 -7.46
N GLY A 239 -12.65 1.95 -6.51
CA GLY A 239 -11.66 2.17 -5.49
C GLY A 239 -12.22 2.83 -4.24
N MET A 240 -11.32 3.43 -3.45
CA MET A 240 -11.70 4.17 -2.26
C MET A 240 -11.17 5.62 -2.25
N CYS A 241 -10.50 6.05 -3.32
CA CYS A 241 -10.00 7.42 -3.48
C CYS A 241 -9.97 7.86 -4.95
N CYS A 242 -10.08 9.14 -5.31
CA CYS A 242 -10.46 10.30 -4.49
C CYS A 242 -11.72 11.00 -5.03
N ASN A 243 -12.23 10.54 -6.18
CA ASN A 243 -13.48 11.00 -6.76
C ASN A 243 -14.71 10.32 -6.11
N VAL A 244 -14.49 9.20 -5.41
CA VAL A 244 -15.50 8.40 -4.74
C VAL A 244 -15.47 8.53 -3.20
N GLY A 245 -14.52 9.30 -2.65
CA GLY A 245 -14.38 9.62 -1.23
C GLY A 245 -12.91 9.65 -0.81
N ASN A 246 -12.61 9.91 0.46
CA ASN A 246 -11.22 9.94 0.97
C ASN A 246 -10.95 8.71 1.84
N GLY A 247 -11.10 7.52 1.25
CA GLY A 247 -10.76 6.26 1.90
C GLY A 247 -9.27 5.98 1.90
N SER A 248 -8.80 5.21 2.88
CA SER A 248 -7.42 4.77 2.99
C SER A 248 -7.29 3.61 3.96
N TYR A 249 -6.17 2.90 3.96
CA TYR A 249 -5.83 1.92 4.98
C TYR A 249 -4.36 1.99 5.39
N THR A 250 -4.07 1.54 6.61
CA THR A 250 -2.70 1.46 7.16
C THR A 250 -2.61 0.28 8.13
N LEU A 251 -1.75 -0.70 7.84
CA LEU A 251 -1.41 -1.82 8.71
C LEU A 251 -0.11 -1.52 9.45
N THR A 252 -0.10 -1.66 10.77
CA THR A 252 1.07 -1.35 11.61
C THR A 252 1.39 -2.47 12.60
N GLN A 253 2.66 -2.64 12.96
CA GLN A 253 3.13 -3.39 14.13
C GLN A 253 3.76 -2.41 15.13
N GLY A 254 3.02 -2.04 16.18
CA GLY A 254 3.48 -0.98 17.09
C GLY A 254 3.59 0.36 16.36
N SER A 255 4.81 0.89 16.20
CA SER A 255 5.08 2.12 15.41
C SER A 255 5.53 1.85 13.98
N THR A 256 5.76 0.59 13.61
CA THR A 256 6.24 0.21 12.28
C THR A 256 5.06 0.05 11.34
N GLU A 257 5.06 0.76 10.22
CA GLU A 257 4.09 0.57 9.16
C GLU A 257 4.49 -0.63 8.28
N LEU A 258 3.55 -1.56 8.08
CA LEU A 258 3.73 -2.77 7.28
C LEU A 258 3.04 -2.70 5.93
N ALA A 259 1.95 -1.93 5.84
CA ALA A 259 1.24 -1.66 4.60
C ALA A 259 0.46 -0.35 4.72
N ASN A 260 0.31 0.38 3.62
CA ASN A 260 -0.64 1.47 3.50
C ASN A 260 -1.17 1.51 2.07
N GLY A 261 -2.31 2.16 1.89
CA GLY A 261 -2.88 2.37 0.56
C GLY A 261 -4.12 3.25 0.62
N ALA A 262 -4.53 3.75 -0.54
CA ALA A 262 -5.72 4.59 -0.70
C ALA A 262 -6.26 4.56 -2.14
N SER A 263 -5.38 4.39 -3.13
CA SER A 263 -5.72 4.50 -4.55
C SER A 263 -5.52 3.17 -5.27
N PHE A 264 -6.61 2.45 -5.50
CA PHE A 264 -6.68 1.24 -6.31
C PHE A 264 -8.06 1.17 -6.98
N ASN A 265 -8.21 0.40 -8.05
CA ASN A 265 -9.52 0.19 -8.68
C ASN A 265 -10.32 -0.86 -7.91
N SER A 266 -10.01 -2.15 -8.10
CA SER A 266 -10.75 -3.25 -7.46
C SER A 266 -10.02 -3.88 -6.29
N THR A 267 -8.69 -3.88 -6.29
CA THR A 267 -7.90 -4.49 -5.22
C THR A 267 -6.55 -3.80 -5.07
N ASP A 268 -6.10 -3.65 -3.84
CA ASP A 268 -4.71 -3.39 -3.47
C ASP A 268 -4.18 -4.58 -2.67
N SER A 269 -2.88 -4.86 -2.74
CA SER A 269 -2.29 -5.99 -2.03
C SER A 269 -0.85 -5.74 -1.60
N THR A 270 -0.61 -5.88 -0.30
CA THR A 270 0.69 -5.66 0.32
C THR A 270 1.10 -6.89 1.13
N SER A 271 2.15 -7.57 0.69
CA SER A 271 2.84 -8.60 1.46
C SER A 271 3.72 -8.01 2.57
N PHE A 272 3.78 -8.72 3.69
CA PHE A 272 4.58 -8.35 4.85
C PHE A 272 5.09 -9.62 5.55
N THR A 273 6.18 -9.52 6.29
CA THR A 273 6.76 -10.63 7.05
C THR A 273 6.87 -10.29 8.52
N LEU A 274 6.79 -11.32 9.34
CA LEU A 274 6.80 -11.23 10.79
C LEU A 274 7.81 -12.25 11.34
N GLY A 275 8.57 -11.92 12.40
CA GLY A 275 9.46 -12.90 13.07
C GLY A 275 10.97 -12.89 12.81
N GLY A 276 11.55 -11.82 12.25
CA GLY A 276 12.99 -11.73 12.06
C GLY A 276 13.75 -11.46 13.37
N GLY A 277 14.24 -12.50 14.07
CA GLY A 277 14.94 -12.36 15.35
C GLY A 277 16.30 -13.03 15.44
N SER A 278 17.38 -12.35 15.04
CA SER A 278 18.72 -12.41 15.66
C SER A 278 19.55 -11.22 15.16
N GLY A 279 20.09 -10.43 16.09
CA GLY A 279 20.72 -9.16 15.81
C GLY A 279 21.94 -9.23 14.90
N ASP A 280 21.93 -8.37 13.90
CA ASP A 280 22.93 -7.34 13.69
C ASP A 280 22.20 -6.17 13.01
N GLY A 281 22.54 -4.94 13.39
CA GLY A 281 21.87 -3.77 12.84
C GLY A 281 22.15 -3.63 11.34
N ASP A 282 21.12 -3.72 10.51
CA ASP A 282 21.07 -3.05 9.21
C ASP A 282 19.62 -2.98 8.70
N GLY A 283 19.33 -1.98 7.86
CA GLY A 283 18.01 -1.43 7.55
C GLY A 283 16.90 -2.40 7.12
N THR A 284 15.69 -2.04 7.52
CA THR A 284 14.41 -2.62 7.10
C THR A 284 14.22 -2.45 5.59
N ASN A 285 14.45 -3.51 4.82
CA ASN A 285 14.00 -3.59 3.43
C ASN A 285 12.55 -4.09 3.38
N PRO A 286 11.60 -3.33 2.81
CA PRO A 286 10.27 -3.81 2.48
C PRO A 286 10.36 -5.15 1.72
N THR A 287 9.52 -6.13 2.10
CA THR A 287 9.43 -7.39 1.36
C THR A 287 8.56 -7.17 0.12
N PRO A 288 9.08 -7.33 -1.11
CA PRO A 288 8.32 -6.99 -2.33
C PRO A 288 7.11 -7.89 -2.58
N THR A 289 6.04 -7.32 -3.13
CA THR A 289 4.69 -7.92 -3.23
C THR A 289 4.18 -7.83 -4.68
N GLY A 290 3.11 -8.56 -5.03
CA GLY A 290 2.37 -8.36 -6.28
C GLY A 290 3.24 -8.38 -7.54
N TYR A 291 3.32 -7.24 -8.24
CA TYR A 291 4.12 -7.07 -9.48
C TYR A 291 5.60 -7.42 -9.30
N TYR A 292 6.15 -7.33 -8.08
CA TYR A 292 7.54 -7.62 -7.75
C TYR A 292 7.75 -8.87 -6.90
N VAL A 293 6.73 -9.72 -6.73
CA VAL A 293 6.79 -10.87 -5.79
C VAL A 293 7.99 -11.80 -6.01
N THR A 294 8.45 -11.99 -7.25
CA THR A 294 9.57 -12.88 -7.56
C THR A 294 10.94 -12.33 -7.13
N THR A 295 11.00 -11.07 -6.70
CA THR A 295 12.21 -10.43 -6.18
C THR A 295 12.50 -10.78 -4.71
N GLN A 296 11.58 -11.48 -4.04
CA GLN A 296 11.69 -11.79 -2.62
C GLN A 296 13.00 -12.52 -2.28
N GLY A 297 13.72 -11.98 -1.28
CA GLY A 297 14.98 -12.55 -0.79
C GLY A 297 16.17 -12.39 -1.75
N LEU A 298 15.99 -11.70 -2.89
CA LEU A 298 17.07 -11.38 -3.80
C LEU A 298 17.73 -10.06 -3.39
N SER A 299 19.02 -9.95 -3.67
CA SER A 299 19.82 -8.72 -3.50
C SER A 299 20.93 -8.66 -4.56
N GLY A 300 21.62 -7.53 -4.64
CA GLY A 300 22.69 -7.29 -5.60
C GLY A 300 22.24 -7.51 -7.04
N TYR A 301 23.15 -7.99 -7.88
CA TYR A 301 22.83 -8.23 -9.29
C TYR A 301 21.80 -9.34 -9.53
N ALA A 302 21.56 -10.25 -8.58
CA ALA A 302 20.50 -11.24 -8.72
C ALA A 302 19.11 -10.58 -8.67
N LEU A 303 18.92 -9.62 -7.75
CA LEU A 303 17.72 -8.80 -7.71
C LEU A 303 17.56 -7.98 -9.00
N LYS A 304 18.64 -7.37 -9.48
CA LYS A 304 18.63 -6.61 -10.73
C LYS A 304 18.16 -7.45 -11.92
N THR A 305 18.71 -8.65 -12.10
CA THR A 305 18.31 -9.55 -13.18
C THR A 305 16.85 -9.98 -13.07
N GLU A 306 16.34 -10.17 -11.85
CA GLU A 306 14.94 -10.51 -11.67
C GLU A 306 14.01 -9.33 -11.99
N LEU A 307 14.38 -8.11 -11.58
CA LEU A 307 13.69 -6.91 -12.00
C LEU A 307 13.68 -6.74 -13.52
N TYR A 308 14.81 -7.03 -14.19
CA TYR A 308 14.85 -7.11 -15.65
C TYR A 308 13.81 -8.10 -16.18
N ASN A 309 13.72 -9.32 -15.64
CA ASN A 309 12.74 -10.31 -16.10
C ASN A 309 11.30 -9.82 -15.98
N ILE A 310 10.97 -9.08 -14.92
CA ILE A 310 9.64 -8.50 -14.68
C ILE A 310 9.34 -7.40 -15.71
N ILE A 311 10.28 -6.47 -15.93
CA ILE A 311 10.00 -5.24 -16.70
C ILE A 311 10.40 -5.32 -18.18
N ASN A 312 11.01 -6.43 -18.64
CA ASN A 312 11.58 -6.52 -19.99
C ASN A 312 10.56 -6.55 -21.15
N ASN A 313 9.27 -6.72 -20.87
CA ASN A 313 8.26 -6.95 -21.89
C ASN A 313 7.24 -5.80 -21.98
N HIS A 314 7.74 -4.57 -22.08
CA HIS A 314 6.88 -3.42 -22.35
C HIS A 314 6.48 -3.30 -23.82
N SER A 315 5.32 -2.71 -24.06
CA SER A 315 4.75 -2.44 -25.37
C SER A 315 5.15 -1.05 -25.84
N SER A 316 6.10 -0.97 -26.79
CA SER A 316 6.46 0.30 -27.42
C SER A 316 5.26 0.87 -28.19
N GLN A 317 4.81 2.05 -27.78
CA GLN A 317 3.73 2.79 -28.44
C GLN A 317 4.23 3.60 -29.65
N GLY A 318 5.54 3.60 -29.89
CA GLY A 318 6.21 4.34 -30.96
C GLY A 318 6.48 5.81 -30.63
N TYR A 319 7.51 6.35 -31.27
CA TYR A 319 8.06 7.67 -30.95
C TYR A 319 7.08 8.85 -31.06
N SER A 320 6.10 8.77 -31.96
CA SER A 320 5.07 9.81 -32.11
C SER A 320 4.03 9.80 -30.99
N ALA A 321 3.79 8.65 -30.35
CA ALA A 321 2.79 8.51 -29.30
C ALA A 321 3.19 9.21 -27.99
N ILE A 322 4.48 9.50 -27.81
CA ILE A 322 5.00 10.24 -26.65
C ILE A 322 4.34 11.61 -26.51
N TRP A 323 3.95 12.25 -27.62
CA TRP A 323 3.23 13.53 -27.56
C TRP A 323 1.87 13.41 -26.87
N ASN A 324 1.14 12.32 -27.14
CA ASN A 324 -0.13 12.05 -26.48
C ASN A 324 0.08 11.77 -24.99
N PHE A 325 1.16 11.06 -24.66
CA PHE A 325 1.54 10.81 -23.26
C PHE A 325 1.85 12.11 -22.50
N TYR A 326 2.53 13.07 -23.13
CA TYR A 326 2.76 14.37 -22.50
C TYR A 326 1.47 15.16 -22.29
N ASP A 327 0.59 15.17 -23.28
CA ASP A 327 -0.71 15.84 -23.17
C ASP A 327 -1.54 15.31 -22.00
N SER A 328 -1.56 13.98 -21.80
CA SER A 328 -2.33 13.34 -20.73
C SER A 328 -1.65 13.36 -19.35
N SER A 329 -0.32 13.29 -19.30
CA SER A 329 0.39 12.81 -18.10
C SER A 329 1.64 13.60 -17.72
N ALA A 330 2.05 14.61 -18.49
CA ALA A 330 3.19 15.47 -18.16
C ALA A 330 2.73 16.93 -17.94
N ARG A 331 1.62 17.11 -17.21
CA ARG A 331 1.08 18.42 -16.86
C ARG A 331 1.58 18.86 -15.49
N ASP A 332 1.94 20.13 -15.34
CA ASP A 332 2.28 20.66 -14.03
C ASP A 332 1.02 20.81 -13.17
N LYS A 333 0.93 19.91 -12.18
CA LYS A 333 -0.09 19.87 -11.15
C LYS A 333 0.52 19.95 -9.75
N TYR A 334 1.85 20.10 -9.67
CA TYR A 334 2.63 19.86 -8.45
C TYR A 334 3.33 21.12 -7.94
N PHE A 335 3.76 21.99 -8.85
CA PHE A 335 4.41 23.25 -8.51
C PHE A 335 3.38 24.40 -8.54
N GLU A 336 3.41 25.28 -9.53
CA GLU A 336 2.44 26.37 -9.67
C GLU A 336 1.02 25.87 -9.98
N ASN A 337 0.87 24.61 -10.38
CA ASN A 337 -0.41 23.96 -10.67
C ASN A 337 -1.21 24.74 -11.71
N ASP A 338 -0.52 25.18 -12.76
CA ASP A 338 -1.08 25.98 -13.85
C ASP A 338 -1.52 25.14 -15.05
N ASN A 339 -1.32 23.81 -14.97
CA ASN A 339 -1.67 22.81 -15.97
C ASN A 339 -0.94 23.00 -17.33
N SER A 340 0.17 23.73 -17.33
CA SER A 340 1.13 23.75 -18.42
C SER A 340 1.90 22.42 -18.51
N ILE A 341 2.79 22.27 -19.49
CA ILE A 341 3.70 21.11 -19.53
C ILE A 341 4.70 21.23 -18.38
N LEU A 342 4.83 20.15 -17.61
CA LEU A 342 5.86 20.02 -16.60
C LEU A 342 7.22 19.77 -17.25
N ASP A 343 8.03 20.82 -17.32
CA ASP A 343 9.30 20.86 -18.01
C ASP A 343 10.45 20.79 -17.02
N MET A 344 11.04 19.60 -16.85
CA MET A 344 12.10 19.38 -15.86
C MET A 344 13.38 20.22 -16.08
N TYR A 345 13.52 20.89 -17.23
CA TYR A 345 14.65 21.76 -17.57
C TYR A 345 14.34 23.27 -17.46
N SER A 346 13.09 23.65 -17.22
CA SER A 346 12.69 25.05 -17.00
C SER A 346 11.82 25.30 -15.77
N GLU A 347 11.31 24.25 -15.15
CA GLU A 347 10.48 24.28 -13.94
C GLU A 347 11.24 24.88 -12.75
N LYS A 348 10.59 25.80 -12.04
CA LYS A 348 11.10 26.47 -10.85
C LYS A 348 10.27 26.14 -9.62
N THR A 349 10.83 25.31 -8.77
CA THR A 349 10.17 24.83 -7.53
C THR A 349 9.69 25.90 -6.55
N ASN A 350 10.19 27.13 -6.65
CA ASN A 350 9.86 28.23 -5.75
C ASN A 350 9.51 29.49 -6.53
N GLY A 351 8.42 29.41 -7.29
CA GLY A 351 7.74 30.54 -7.91
C GLY A 351 7.85 30.55 -9.43
N SER A 352 7.03 31.38 -10.05
CA SER A 352 6.67 31.24 -11.47
C SER A 352 7.84 31.02 -12.44
N ASP A 353 7.60 30.02 -13.29
CA ASP A 353 8.38 29.76 -14.48
C ASP A 353 8.58 30.98 -15.35
N SER A 354 9.74 31.02 -16.00
CA SER A 354 10.08 32.12 -16.92
C SER A 354 9.20 32.12 -18.18
N TYR A 355 8.67 30.96 -18.51
CA TYR A 355 7.79 30.66 -19.64
C TYR A 355 7.13 29.32 -19.36
N THR A 356 5.92 29.12 -19.88
CA THR A 356 5.20 27.85 -19.76
C THR A 356 4.71 27.41 -21.12
N TYR A 357 4.42 26.12 -21.26
CA TYR A 357 4.03 25.53 -22.54
C TYR A 357 2.62 24.94 -22.49
N THR A 358 1.82 25.24 -23.50
CA THR A 358 0.55 24.57 -23.73
C THR A 358 0.80 23.28 -24.50
N ALA A 359 0.39 22.14 -23.94
CA ALA A 359 0.57 20.87 -24.63
C ALA A 359 -0.15 20.85 -25.99
N VAL A 360 0.39 20.05 -26.90
CA VAL A 360 -0.03 19.92 -28.30
C VAL A 360 0.31 21.15 -29.16
N SER A 361 0.05 22.37 -28.68
CA SER A 361 0.30 23.59 -29.47
C SER A 361 1.79 23.97 -29.52
N ASP A 362 2.49 23.82 -28.40
CA ASP A 362 3.85 24.35 -28.24
C ASP A 362 4.92 23.26 -28.36
N GLN A 363 4.58 22.12 -28.99
CA GLN A 363 5.53 21.04 -29.28
C GLN A 363 6.35 21.34 -30.53
N CYS A 364 7.67 21.17 -30.51
CA CYS A 364 8.47 21.37 -31.71
C CYS A 364 9.82 20.63 -31.73
N GLY A 365 10.53 20.75 -32.86
CA GLY A 365 11.89 20.24 -33.04
C GLY A 365 12.91 21.29 -33.50
N ASN A 366 12.52 22.57 -33.58
CA ASN A 366 13.39 23.68 -33.99
C ASN A 366 13.21 24.87 -33.04
N TYR A 367 14.29 25.30 -32.42
CA TYR A 367 14.30 26.33 -31.38
C TYR A 367 15.60 27.14 -31.48
N SER A 368 15.57 28.40 -31.03
CA SER A 368 16.72 29.32 -31.09
C SER A 368 17.06 29.97 -29.75
N GLY A 369 16.19 29.80 -28.75
CA GLY A 369 16.37 30.20 -27.36
C GLY A 369 15.36 29.48 -26.46
N GLU A 370 15.54 29.62 -25.15
CA GLU A 370 14.59 29.15 -24.13
C GLU A 370 13.20 29.75 -24.35
N GLY A 371 12.15 29.03 -23.96
CA GLY A 371 10.75 29.46 -24.07
C GLY A 371 10.17 29.36 -25.48
N ASN A 372 10.86 28.74 -26.43
CA ASN A 372 10.38 28.62 -27.81
C ASN A 372 9.35 27.50 -27.97
N CYS A 373 9.61 26.33 -27.40
CA CYS A 373 8.77 25.14 -27.48
C CYS A 373 9.32 24.05 -26.56
N TYR A 374 8.49 23.07 -26.20
CA TYR A 374 8.95 21.85 -25.54
C TYR A 374 9.25 20.73 -26.54
N ASN A 375 10.17 19.85 -26.16
CA ASN A 375 10.62 18.69 -26.93
C ASN A 375 10.75 17.44 -26.03
N ARG A 376 10.90 16.28 -26.67
CA ARG A 376 11.17 15.00 -26.04
C ARG A 376 12.66 14.91 -25.71
N GLU A 377 12.99 14.94 -24.43
CA GLU A 377 14.34 14.70 -23.94
C GLU A 377 14.55 13.23 -23.65
N HIS A 378 15.58 12.64 -24.23
CA HIS A 378 16.07 11.32 -23.84
C HIS A 378 17.08 11.51 -22.70
N SER A 379 16.62 11.42 -21.45
CA SER A 379 17.49 11.64 -20.29
C SER A 379 18.66 10.67 -20.29
N PHE A 380 18.47 9.43 -20.74
CA PHE A 380 19.55 8.57 -21.21
C PHE A 380 19.77 8.79 -22.72
N PRO A 381 20.84 9.46 -23.17
CA PRO A 381 20.93 9.96 -24.53
C PRO A 381 20.75 8.90 -25.61
N LYS A 382 19.90 9.21 -26.57
CA LYS A 382 19.65 8.37 -27.76
C LYS A 382 20.90 7.95 -28.53
N SER A 383 21.91 8.82 -28.56
CA SER A 383 23.19 8.52 -29.20
C SER A 383 23.96 7.41 -28.49
N TRP A 384 23.73 7.17 -27.20
CA TRP A 384 24.44 6.17 -26.42
C TRP A 384 23.97 4.75 -26.72
N PHE A 385 22.69 4.53 -27.04
CA PHE A 385 22.15 3.19 -27.38
C PHE A 385 21.99 2.93 -28.89
N GLY A 386 22.65 3.75 -29.72
CA GLY A 386 22.72 3.52 -31.17
C GLY A 386 21.62 4.18 -32.00
N GLY A 387 20.92 5.19 -31.48
CA GLY A 387 20.02 6.02 -32.28
C GLY A 387 18.54 5.64 -32.15
N THR A 388 17.81 5.53 -33.26
CA THR A 388 16.34 5.34 -33.29
C THR A 388 15.90 3.90 -33.01
N ASN A 389 16.66 3.14 -32.24
CA ASN A 389 16.37 1.72 -32.00
C ASN A 389 15.22 1.58 -31.00
N GLU A 390 14.21 0.79 -31.37
CA GLU A 390 13.11 0.45 -30.47
C GLU A 390 13.48 -0.79 -29.63
N PRO A 391 12.99 -0.88 -28.38
CA PRO A 391 11.98 -0.01 -27.82
C PRO A 391 12.52 1.17 -26.99
N MET A 392 13.84 1.27 -26.78
CA MET A 392 14.46 2.34 -25.97
C MET A 392 14.30 3.74 -26.55
N ASN A 393 14.13 3.88 -27.86
CA ASN A 393 13.88 5.17 -28.48
C ASN A 393 12.51 5.77 -28.10
N SER A 394 11.54 4.96 -27.66
CA SER A 394 10.20 5.41 -27.28
C SER A 394 9.73 5.03 -25.88
N ASP A 395 10.65 4.54 -25.04
CA ASP A 395 10.38 4.19 -23.64
C ASP A 395 10.25 5.47 -22.79
N VAL A 396 9.05 5.76 -22.27
CA VAL A 396 8.77 7.03 -21.59
C VAL A 396 9.23 7.04 -20.13
N HIS A 397 9.74 5.93 -19.58
CA HIS A 397 10.44 5.92 -18.29
C HIS A 397 11.72 6.76 -18.27
N HIS A 398 12.32 7.08 -19.43
CA HIS A 398 13.48 7.97 -19.51
C HIS A 398 13.28 9.16 -20.46
N ILE A 399 12.06 9.35 -20.98
CA ILE A 399 11.76 10.42 -21.94
C ILE A 399 10.85 11.48 -21.34
N TYR A 400 11.39 12.66 -21.10
CA TYR A 400 10.73 13.76 -20.38
C TYR A 400 10.43 14.93 -21.30
N ALA A 401 9.33 15.65 -21.03
CA ALA A 401 9.05 16.89 -21.72
C ALA A 401 10.00 17.96 -21.18
N THR A 402 10.70 18.66 -22.08
CA THR A 402 11.69 19.66 -21.69
C THR A 402 11.80 20.81 -22.68
N ASP A 403 12.34 21.94 -22.26
CA ASP A 403 12.61 23.07 -23.12
C ASP A 403 13.57 22.63 -24.23
N GLY A 404 13.16 22.84 -25.48
CA GLY A 404 13.92 22.36 -26.63
C GLY A 404 15.34 22.94 -26.69
N TYR A 405 15.51 24.21 -26.31
CA TYR A 405 16.81 24.86 -26.32
C TYR A 405 17.71 24.34 -25.19
N VAL A 406 17.21 24.20 -23.96
CA VAL A 406 17.97 23.63 -22.83
C VAL A 406 18.35 22.18 -23.12
N ASN A 407 17.43 21.38 -23.67
CA ASN A 407 17.71 20.03 -24.16
C ASN A 407 18.86 20.04 -25.19
N SER A 408 18.87 20.98 -26.14
CA SER A 408 19.97 21.09 -27.10
C SER A 408 21.31 21.47 -26.48
N LYS A 409 21.30 22.25 -25.38
CA LYS A 409 22.51 22.56 -24.60
C LYS A 409 23.00 21.35 -23.84
N ARG A 410 22.09 20.55 -23.27
CA ARG A 410 22.39 19.28 -22.62
C ARG A 410 23.08 18.31 -23.58
N SER A 411 22.66 18.29 -24.84
CA SER A 411 23.27 17.47 -25.89
C SER A 411 23.29 15.98 -25.51
N ASN A 412 24.44 15.30 -25.60
CA ASN A 412 24.63 13.95 -25.06
C ASN A 412 25.61 13.92 -23.88
N TYR A 413 25.78 15.05 -23.18
CA TYR A 413 26.68 15.13 -22.04
C TYR A 413 26.17 14.26 -20.89
N PRO A 414 27.07 13.60 -20.14
CA PRO A 414 26.71 12.95 -18.90
C PRO A 414 26.05 13.93 -17.93
N PHE A 415 25.17 13.41 -17.08
CA PHE A 415 24.75 14.16 -15.90
C PHE A 415 25.92 14.29 -14.91
N GLY A 416 25.94 15.38 -14.13
CA GLY A 416 26.89 15.62 -13.05
C GLY A 416 26.94 17.08 -12.60
N GLU A 417 27.39 17.33 -11.38
CA GLU A 417 27.49 18.68 -10.83
C GLU A 417 28.56 19.52 -11.54
N VAL A 418 28.20 20.77 -11.84
CA VAL A 418 29.02 21.69 -12.62
C VAL A 418 29.84 22.58 -11.70
N ALA A 419 31.17 22.54 -11.82
CA ALA A 419 32.07 23.45 -11.12
C ALA A 419 32.16 24.83 -11.79
N SER A 420 32.13 24.87 -13.12
CA SER A 420 32.16 26.12 -13.89
C SER A 420 31.20 26.03 -15.07
N ALA A 421 30.12 26.79 -15.00
CA ALA A 421 29.08 26.81 -16.02
C ALA A 421 29.52 27.57 -17.27
N SER A 422 29.33 26.93 -18.43
CA SER A 422 29.36 27.57 -19.75
C SER A 422 27.97 28.01 -20.21
N PHE A 423 26.93 27.43 -19.61
CA PHE A 423 25.52 27.79 -19.80
C PHE A 423 24.74 27.55 -18.50
N THR A 424 23.75 28.39 -18.23
CA THR A 424 22.79 28.24 -17.13
C THR A 424 21.42 28.59 -17.68
N SER A 425 20.46 27.67 -17.57
CA SER A 425 19.08 27.90 -17.96
C SER A 425 18.36 28.79 -16.96
N THR A 426 17.17 29.25 -17.31
CA THR A 426 16.38 30.12 -16.46
C THR A 426 15.89 29.47 -15.15
N ASN A 427 15.86 28.14 -15.05
CA ASN A 427 15.59 27.45 -13.77
C ASN A 427 16.86 27.16 -12.95
N GLY A 428 18.05 27.38 -13.53
CA GLY A 428 19.32 27.16 -12.85
C GLY A 428 20.02 25.85 -13.22
N SER A 429 19.46 25.04 -14.13
CA SER A 429 20.20 23.90 -14.72
C SER A 429 21.43 24.40 -15.46
N LYS A 430 22.52 23.63 -15.46
CA LYS A 430 23.83 24.09 -15.96
C LYS A 430 24.44 23.12 -16.96
N VAL A 431 25.19 23.65 -17.91
CA VAL A 431 26.20 22.89 -18.65
C VAL A 431 27.55 23.47 -18.29
N GLY A 432 28.55 22.62 -18.06
CA GLY A 432 29.89 23.10 -17.76
C GLY A 432 30.88 22.00 -17.43
N THR A 433 32.05 22.40 -16.93
CA THR A 433 33.07 21.46 -16.50
C THR A 433 32.65 20.76 -15.21
N ALA A 434 32.76 19.44 -15.17
CA ALA A 434 32.46 18.62 -14.00
C ALA A 434 33.26 19.09 -12.77
N THR A 435 32.64 19.00 -11.60
CA THR A 435 33.34 19.14 -10.32
C THR A 435 34.39 18.05 -10.14
N SER A 436 35.51 18.39 -9.50
CA SER A 436 36.56 17.42 -9.19
C SER A 436 36.10 16.31 -8.25
N SER A 437 35.05 16.55 -7.45
CA SER A 437 34.48 15.54 -6.54
C SER A 437 33.84 14.35 -7.27
N LEU A 438 33.48 14.52 -8.54
CA LEU A 438 32.95 13.42 -9.36
C LEU A 438 34.04 12.45 -9.82
N ASN A 439 35.34 12.72 -9.65
CA ASN A 439 36.39 11.89 -10.25
C ASN A 439 36.25 11.70 -11.78
N TYR A 440 35.53 12.60 -12.44
CA TYR A 440 35.36 12.69 -13.89
C TYR A 440 35.84 14.06 -14.38
N SER A 441 36.52 14.09 -15.52
CA SER A 441 37.00 15.33 -16.14
C SER A 441 36.43 15.45 -17.55
N GLY A 442 35.35 16.22 -17.66
CA GLY A 442 34.64 16.44 -18.91
C GLY A 442 33.53 17.47 -18.76
N THR A 443 32.77 17.66 -19.81
CA THR A 443 31.56 18.49 -19.78
C THR A 443 30.39 17.65 -19.27
N VAL A 444 29.64 18.19 -18.32
CA VAL A 444 28.43 17.58 -17.75
C VAL A 444 27.25 18.54 -17.82
N PHE A 445 26.05 17.99 -17.71
CA PHE A 445 24.82 18.74 -17.45
C PHE A 445 24.38 18.51 -16.01
N GLU A 446 24.05 19.58 -15.29
CA GLU A 446 23.52 19.56 -13.94
C GLU A 446 22.05 20.02 -13.97
N PRO A 447 21.06 19.13 -13.79
CA PRO A 447 19.69 19.56 -13.51
C PRO A 447 19.61 20.20 -12.12
N ILE A 448 18.51 20.91 -11.83
CA ILE A 448 18.25 21.40 -10.47
C ILE A 448 18.07 20.26 -9.47
N ASP A 449 18.25 20.55 -8.19
CA ASP A 449 18.29 19.52 -7.14
C ASP A 449 16.98 18.71 -7.02
N GLU A 450 15.82 19.33 -7.31
CA GLU A 450 14.48 18.72 -7.26
C GLU A 450 14.27 17.55 -8.23
N PHE A 451 15.11 17.42 -9.26
CA PHE A 451 14.94 16.40 -10.29
C PHE A 451 16.10 15.42 -10.38
N LYS A 452 17.07 15.54 -9.47
CA LYS A 452 18.28 14.71 -9.51
C LYS A 452 17.94 13.25 -9.22
N GLY A 453 17.03 13.00 -8.29
CA GLY A 453 16.51 11.68 -7.92
C GLY A 453 15.74 11.03 -9.05
N ASP A 454 14.88 11.78 -9.74
CA ASP A 454 14.13 11.31 -10.91
C ASP A 454 15.05 10.79 -12.00
N PHE A 455 16.06 11.59 -12.37
CA PHE A 455 17.03 11.18 -13.38
C PHE A 455 17.90 10.02 -12.90
N ALA A 456 18.19 9.93 -11.60
CA ALA A 456 18.90 8.79 -11.03
C ALA A 456 18.09 7.49 -11.18
N ARG A 457 16.82 7.50 -10.78
CA ARG A 457 15.90 6.35 -10.91
C ARG A 457 15.62 6.00 -12.37
N ALA A 458 15.61 6.97 -13.29
CA ALA A 458 15.53 6.71 -14.73
C ALA A 458 16.80 6.01 -15.27
N TYR A 459 17.99 6.39 -14.79
CA TYR A 459 19.24 5.73 -15.17
C TYR A 459 19.33 4.30 -14.62
N PHE A 460 18.96 4.07 -13.35
CA PHE A 460 18.88 2.72 -12.79
C PHE A 460 17.86 1.87 -13.54
N TYR A 461 16.70 2.44 -13.90
CA TYR A 461 15.73 1.78 -14.78
C TYR A 461 16.35 1.38 -16.10
N MET A 462 17.03 2.28 -16.81
CA MET A 462 17.69 1.96 -18.08
C MET A 462 18.72 0.83 -17.94
N ALA A 463 19.49 0.84 -16.84
CA ALA A 463 20.47 -0.19 -16.53
C ALA A 463 19.84 -1.57 -16.29
N THR A 464 18.66 -1.62 -15.70
CA THR A 464 17.92 -2.86 -15.43
C THR A 464 17.11 -3.30 -16.62
N ARG A 465 16.24 -2.44 -17.15
CA ARG A 465 15.34 -2.75 -18.26
C ARG A 465 16.09 -3.30 -19.47
N TYR A 466 17.27 -2.78 -19.77
CA TYR A 466 18.05 -3.13 -20.94
C TYR A 466 19.29 -3.97 -20.61
N GLU A 467 19.29 -4.69 -19.49
CA GLU A 467 20.39 -5.54 -19.02
C GLU A 467 20.97 -6.45 -20.12
N ASN A 468 20.12 -7.01 -20.97
CA ASN A 468 20.49 -7.91 -22.06
C ASN A 468 21.27 -7.25 -23.22
N VAL A 469 21.27 -5.93 -23.34
CA VAL A 469 21.89 -5.20 -24.48
C VAL A 469 22.82 -4.06 -24.07
N ILE A 470 22.64 -3.48 -22.87
CA ILE A 470 23.31 -2.25 -22.45
C ILE A 470 24.84 -2.37 -22.36
N GLY A 471 25.37 -3.55 -22.06
CA GLY A 471 26.82 -3.78 -22.03
C GLY A 471 27.52 -3.51 -23.38
N SER A 472 26.78 -3.58 -24.50
CA SER A 472 27.32 -3.28 -25.83
C SER A 472 27.40 -1.78 -26.15
N TRP A 473 26.81 -0.91 -25.33
CA TRP A 473 26.60 0.51 -25.66
C TRP A 473 27.77 1.41 -25.29
N GLN A 474 28.71 0.94 -24.46
CA GLN A 474 29.85 1.73 -23.98
C GLN A 474 30.55 2.50 -25.12
N ASN A 475 30.88 1.81 -26.20
CA ASN A 475 31.73 2.37 -27.26
C ASN A 475 30.96 3.14 -28.36
N ASN A 476 29.66 3.39 -28.20
CA ASN A 476 28.87 4.08 -29.23
C ASN A 476 29.26 5.55 -29.38
N THR A 477 29.67 6.21 -28.29
CA THR A 477 30.13 7.61 -28.26
C THR A 477 31.20 7.81 -27.19
N THR A 478 31.93 8.92 -27.25
CA THR A 478 32.85 9.31 -26.17
C THR A 478 32.12 9.51 -24.83
N ALA A 479 30.89 10.05 -24.88
CA ALA A 479 30.09 10.30 -23.68
C ALA A 479 29.56 9.00 -23.05
N SER A 480 29.06 8.07 -23.86
CA SER A 480 28.66 6.73 -23.37
C SER A 480 29.86 5.97 -22.80
N ASN A 481 31.06 6.10 -23.39
CA ASN A 481 32.26 5.45 -22.87
C ASN A 481 32.74 6.05 -21.54
N ALA A 482 32.39 7.30 -21.26
CA ALA A 482 32.70 7.93 -19.98
C ALA A 482 31.74 7.50 -18.86
N VAL A 483 30.56 6.98 -19.22
CA VAL A 483 29.46 6.68 -18.29
C VAL A 483 29.26 5.19 -18.09
N LEU A 484 29.40 4.40 -19.15
CA LEU A 484 29.18 2.97 -19.17
C LEU A 484 30.50 2.22 -19.09
N ASN A 485 30.55 1.14 -18.28
CA ASN A 485 31.75 0.33 -18.08
C ASN A 485 31.82 -0.92 -18.99
N GLY A 486 30.83 -1.10 -19.87
CA GLY A 486 30.76 -2.22 -20.83
C GLY A 486 30.21 -3.53 -20.26
N THR A 487 29.77 -3.56 -19.00
CA THR A 487 29.14 -4.72 -18.37
C THR A 487 27.61 -4.63 -18.39
N SER A 488 26.92 -5.77 -18.33
CA SER A 488 25.46 -5.81 -18.20
C SER A 488 24.97 -5.73 -16.75
N ASN A 489 25.80 -6.14 -15.78
CA ASN A 489 25.46 -6.13 -14.37
C ASN A 489 25.70 -4.74 -13.75
N GLN A 490 26.95 -4.28 -13.67
CA GLN A 490 27.27 -2.99 -13.07
C GLN A 490 26.90 -1.83 -14.00
N VAL A 491 27.00 -2.00 -15.32
CA VAL A 491 26.62 -1.01 -16.36
C VAL A 491 27.42 0.28 -16.36
N PHE A 492 27.51 0.96 -15.22
CA PHE A 492 28.04 2.29 -15.06
C PHE A 492 29.46 2.29 -14.50
N GLU A 493 30.24 3.31 -14.86
CA GLU A 493 31.51 3.63 -14.20
C GLU A 493 31.28 4.02 -12.74
N SER A 494 32.25 3.75 -11.85
CA SER A 494 32.07 3.92 -10.40
C SER A 494 31.70 5.35 -10.00
N TRP A 495 32.17 6.35 -10.73
CA TRP A 495 31.82 7.74 -10.47
C TRP A 495 30.34 8.04 -10.72
N VAL A 496 29.76 7.41 -11.74
CA VAL A 496 28.35 7.54 -12.08
C VAL A 496 27.51 6.85 -11.02
N VAL A 497 27.85 5.62 -10.62
CA VAL A 497 27.13 4.92 -9.54
C VAL A 497 27.10 5.76 -8.27
N THR A 498 28.26 6.30 -7.87
CA THR A 498 28.36 7.17 -6.69
C THR A 498 27.47 8.40 -6.80
N MET A 499 27.46 9.06 -7.96
CA MET A 499 26.62 10.23 -8.21
C MET A 499 25.13 9.88 -8.18
N LEU A 500 24.71 8.82 -8.88
CA LEU A 500 23.30 8.41 -8.94
C LEU A 500 22.77 7.99 -7.56
N LEU A 501 23.59 7.29 -6.75
CA LEU A 501 23.25 6.95 -5.36
C LEU A 501 23.08 8.21 -4.49
N ASN A 502 23.99 9.18 -4.62
CA ASN A 502 23.88 10.44 -3.89
C ASN A 502 22.63 11.22 -4.30
N TRP A 503 22.32 11.27 -5.59
CA TRP A 503 21.14 11.95 -6.12
C TRP A 503 19.85 11.27 -5.69
N HIS A 504 19.78 9.94 -5.78
CA HIS A 504 18.65 9.15 -5.31
C HIS A 504 18.35 9.39 -3.83
N ASN A 505 19.39 9.45 -2.98
CA ASN A 505 19.24 9.64 -1.54
C ASN A 505 18.94 11.10 -1.14
N ALA A 506 19.46 12.08 -1.91
CA ALA A 506 19.24 13.49 -1.64
C ALA A 506 17.86 13.98 -2.12
N ASP A 507 17.28 13.29 -3.11
CA ASP A 507 16.02 13.62 -3.75
C ASP A 507 15.10 12.38 -3.79
N PRO A 508 14.35 12.12 -2.69
CA PRO A 508 13.47 10.97 -2.55
C PRO A 508 12.34 10.93 -3.58
N VAL A 509 11.71 9.76 -3.75
CA VAL A 509 10.57 9.61 -4.67
C VAL A 509 9.44 10.59 -4.32
N SER A 510 9.00 11.35 -5.31
CA SER A 510 7.92 12.34 -5.16
C SER A 510 6.56 11.79 -5.63
N GLN A 511 5.46 12.47 -5.26
CA GLN A 511 4.13 12.13 -5.79
C GLN A 511 4.07 12.27 -7.33
N MET A 512 4.78 13.27 -7.87
CA MET A 512 4.91 13.46 -9.32
C MET A 512 5.47 12.22 -10.01
N GLU A 513 6.50 11.60 -9.42
CA GLU A 513 7.09 10.38 -9.95
C GLU A 513 6.17 9.17 -9.82
N LEU A 514 5.47 9.01 -8.70
CA LEU A 514 4.49 7.93 -8.52
C LEU A 514 3.37 8.00 -9.57
N ASP A 515 2.79 9.19 -9.75
CA ASP A 515 1.72 9.45 -10.72
C ASP A 515 2.23 9.23 -12.15
N ARG A 516 3.45 9.69 -12.44
CA ARG A 516 4.10 9.42 -13.72
C ARG A 516 4.35 7.93 -13.93
N ASN A 517 4.88 7.21 -12.94
CA ASN A 517 5.19 5.77 -13.06
C ASN A 517 3.94 4.96 -13.37
N GLN A 518 2.81 5.31 -12.73
CA GLN A 518 1.51 4.73 -13.01
C GLN A 518 1.01 5.06 -14.42
N ALA A 519 1.10 6.32 -14.85
CA ALA A 519 0.71 6.71 -16.21
C ALA A 519 1.58 6.01 -17.27
N VAL A 520 2.88 5.83 -17.01
CA VAL A 520 3.76 5.07 -17.89
C VAL A 520 3.35 3.60 -17.95
N TYR A 521 3.02 2.98 -16.81
CA TYR A 521 2.52 1.61 -16.78
C TYR A 521 1.25 1.43 -17.62
N GLU A 522 0.31 2.36 -17.55
CA GLU A 522 -0.90 2.35 -18.39
C GLU A 522 -0.58 2.56 -19.87
N PHE A 523 0.45 3.36 -20.18
CA PHE A 523 0.84 3.68 -21.54
C PHE A 523 1.63 2.56 -22.24
N GLN A 524 2.61 1.95 -21.57
CA GLN A 524 3.52 0.97 -22.18
C GLN A 524 3.60 -0.38 -21.45
N GLY A 525 2.93 -0.57 -20.30
CA GLY A 525 2.74 -1.89 -19.67
C GLY A 525 3.86 -2.37 -18.76
N ASN A 526 4.82 -1.51 -18.39
CA ASN A 526 5.83 -1.84 -17.36
C ASN A 526 6.08 -0.67 -16.41
N ARG A 527 6.56 -0.98 -15.20
CA ARG A 527 6.83 -0.02 -14.12
C ARG A 527 8.32 0.22 -13.96
N ASN A 528 8.71 1.38 -13.45
CA ASN A 528 10.06 1.62 -12.95
C ASN A 528 10.16 1.10 -11.50
N PRO A 529 10.90 0.00 -11.25
CA PRO A 529 10.99 -0.59 -9.91
C PRO A 529 11.58 0.35 -8.86
N TYR A 530 12.43 1.28 -9.28
CA TYR A 530 13.12 2.18 -8.35
C TYR A 530 12.27 3.37 -7.92
N ILE A 531 11.09 3.55 -8.55
CA ILE A 531 10.06 4.51 -8.10
C ILE A 531 9.08 3.80 -7.17
N ASP A 532 8.64 2.58 -7.51
CA ASP A 532 7.73 1.79 -6.66
C ASP A 532 8.42 1.30 -5.36
N HIS A 533 9.70 0.94 -5.46
CA HIS A 533 10.54 0.39 -4.40
C HIS A 533 11.92 1.07 -4.44
N PRO A 534 12.04 2.32 -3.93
CA PRO A 534 13.30 3.05 -3.94
C PRO A 534 14.42 2.30 -3.22
N GLU A 535 14.10 1.48 -2.22
CA GLU A 535 15.04 0.63 -1.51
C GLU A 535 15.81 -0.35 -2.41
N PHE A 536 15.28 -0.68 -3.60
CA PHE A 536 15.97 -1.55 -4.56
C PHE A 536 17.24 -0.92 -5.09
N VAL A 537 17.39 0.41 -5.00
CA VAL A 537 18.64 1.07 -5.33
C VAL A 537 19.74 0.60 -4.40
N ASP A 538 19.56 0.75 -3.08
CA ASP A 538 20.55 0.35 -2.08
C ASP A 538 20.75 -1.16 -1.99
N MET A 539 19.73 -1.95 -2.32
CA MET A 539 19.84 -3.41 -2.37
C MET A 539 20.74 -3.91 -3.51
N ILE A 540 20.91 -3.13 -4.58
CA ILE A 540 21.59 -3.56 -5.80
C ILE A 540 22.98 -2.94 -5.96
N TRP A 541 23.13 -1.64 -5.65
CA TRP A 541 24.17 -0.77 -6.19
C TRP A 541 25.32 -0.41 -5.25
#